data_AF-A0A951KJV4-F1
#
_entry.id   AF-A0A951KJV4-F1
#
_cell.length_a   1.000
_cell.length_b   1.000
_cell.length_c   1.000
_cell.angle_alpha   90.00
_cell.angle_beta   90.00
_cell.angle_gamma   90.00
#
_symmetry.space_group_name_H-M   'P 1'
#
loop_
_entity.id
_entity.type
_entity.pdbx_description
1 polymer ?
#
loop_
_entity_poly.entity_id
_entity_poly.type
_entity_poly.pdbx_seq_one_letter_code
_entity_poly.pdbx_strand_id
1 'polypeptide(L)' 'MDQDEQQEPQKRTVYAPQSNDAQQTPAVISVELAEDEDVQWQWTHYTDGRSAVTGYTIVKRQQG' A
#
# COMPACT_ATOMS: atom_id res chain seq x y z
N MET A 1 25.96 7.46 27.89
CA MET A 1 25.46 6.47 26.92
C MET A 1 24.02 6.83 26.72
N ASP A 2 23.84 7.92 25.99
CA ASP A 2 22.56 8.54 25.72
C ASP A 2 22.11 7.85 24.45
N GLN A 3 21.39 6.74 24.65
CA GLN A 3 20.69 6.10 23.56
C GLN A 3 19.49 6.99 23.30
N ASP A 4 19.64 7.90 22.34
CA ASP A 4 18.52 8.39 21.55
C ASP A 4 17.80 7.15 20.99
N GLU A 5 16.87 6.60 21.77
CA GLU A 5 15.77 5.77 21.28
C GLU A 5 14.93 6.68 20.38
N GLN A 6 15.45 6.93 19.18
CA GLN A 6 14.69 7.44 18.06
C GLN A 6 13.59 6.42 17.87
N GLN A 7 12.40 6.73 18.42
CA GLN A 7 11.19 5.95 18.18
C GLN A 7 11.06 5.85 16.68
N GLU A 8 11.46 4.71 16.12
CA GLU A 8 11.25 4.44 14.70
C GLU A 8 9.75 4.59 14.50
N PRO A 9 9.30 5.50 13.60
CA PRO A 9 7.87 5.73 13.42
C PRO A 9 7.23 4.37 13.14
N GLN A 10 6.22 3.98 13.93
CA GLN A 10 5.67 2.63 13.88
C GLN A 10 5.11 2.39 12.48
N LYS A 11 5.82 1.61 11.67
CA LYS A 11 5.39 1.28 10.30
C LYS A 11 4.42 0.12 10.35
N ARG A 12 3.34 0.22 9.58
CA ARG A 12 2.40 -0.87 9.33
C ARG A 12 2.52 -1.34 7.89
N THR A 13 2.52 -2.65 7.69
CA THR A 13 2.49 -3.25 6.35
C THR A 13 1.05 -3.43 5.90
N VAL A 14 0.67 -2.83 4.78
CA VAL A 14 -0.63 -3.01 4.15
C VAL A 14 -0.44 -3.79 2.86
N TYR A 15 -1.15 -4.91 2.74
CA TYR A 15 -1.10 -5.76 1.55
C TYR A 15 -1.98 -5.20 0.45
N ALA A 16 -1.49 -5.32 -0.79
CA ALA A 16 -2.27 -4.95 -1.96
C ALA A 16 -3.51 -5.87 -2.08
N PRO A 17 -4.67 -5.31 -2.45
CA PRO A 17 -5.83 -6.10 -2.82
C PRO A 17 -5.47 -7.13 -3.89
N GLN A 18 -5.89 -8.38 -3.66
CA GLN A 18 -5.70 -9.44 -4.63
C GLN A 18 -6.55 -9.15 -5.86
N SER A 19 -5.94 -9.24 -7.04
CA SER A 19 -6.68 -9.15 -8.30
C SER A 19 -7.44 -10.46 -8.51
N ASN A 20 -8.60 -10.40 -9.15
CA ASN A 20 -9.43 -11.59 -9.38
C ASN A 20 -8.84 -12.54 -10.46
N ASP A 21 -7.61 -12.28 -10.87
CA ASP A 21 -6.88 -12.99 -11.91
C ASP A 21 -5.58 -13.53 -11.29
N ALA A 22 -5.54 -14.84 -11.02
CA ALA A 22 -4.39 -15.51 -10.46
C ALA A 22 -3.21 -15.65 -11.45
N GLN A 23 -3.40 -15.30 -12.73
CA GLN A 23 -2.36 -15.36 -13.75
C GLN A 23 -1.59 -14.04 -13.89
N GLN A 24 -2.17 -12.92 -13.45
CA GLN A 24 -1.43 -11.66 -13.35
C GLN A 24 -0.69 -11.57 -12.02
N THR A 25 0.64 -11.69 -12.09
CA THR A 25 1.51 -11.35 -10.96
C THR A 25 1.24 -9.89 -10.58
N PRO A 26 0.83 -9.60 -9.33
CA PRO A 26 0.58 -8.24 -8.91
C PRO A 26 1.88 -7.43 -8.98
N ALA A 27 1.82 -6.24 -9.55
CA ALA A 27 2.97 -5.34 -9.62
C ALA A 27 3.42 -4.89 -8.22
N VAL A 28 2.50 -4.92 -7.26
CA VAL A 28 2.70 -4.48 -5.88
C VAL A 28 2.11 -5.53 -4.95
N ILE A 29 2.91 -6.05 -4.02
CA ILE A 29 2.48 -7.08 -3.06
C ILE A 29 2.03 -6.43 -1.75
N SER A 30 2.81 -5.48 -1.24
CA SER A 30 2.56 -4.77 0.01
C SER A 30 3.27 -3.43 0.04
N VAL A 31 2.80 -2.54 0.90
CA VAL A 31 3.35 -1.20 1.12
C VAL A 31 3.52 -0.99 2.62
N GLU A 32 4.67 -0.48 3.04
CA GLU A 32 4.93 -0.04 4.40
C GLU A 32 4.49 1.42 4.55
N LEU A 33 3.65 1.70 5.54
CA LEU A 33 3.08 3.02 5.82
C LEU A 33 3.42 3.44 7.24
N ALA A 34 3.71 4.71 7.47
CA ALA A 34 3.72 5.26 8.82
C ALA A 34 2.31 5.28 9.44
N GLU A 35 2.22 5.51 10.76
CA GLU A 35 0.94 5.59 11.48
C GLU A 35 -0.03 6.63 10.89
N ASP A 36 0.51 7.78 10.49
CA ASP A 36 -0.21 8.91 9.88
C ASP A 36 -0.32 8.79 8.36
N GLU A 37 0.01 7.64 7.79
CA GLU A 37 -0.09 7.39 6.35
C GLU A 37 -1.21 6.41 6.04
N ASP A 38 -1.71 6.53 4.81
CA ASP A 38 -2.67 5.62 4.20
C ASP A 38 -2.27 5.34 2.76
N VAL A 39 -2.83 4.28 2.17
CA VAL A 39 -2.48 3.85 0.82
C VAL A 39 -3.71 3.92 -0.09
N GLN A 40 -3.56 4.63 -1.20
CA GLN A 40 -4.53 4.62 -2.28
C GLN A 40 -4.03 3.69 -3.37
N TRP A 41 -4.74 2.59 -3.56
CA TRP A 41 -4.45 1.61 -4.61
C TRP A 41 -4.89 2.13 -5.97
N GLN A 42 -3.98 2.08 -6.94
CA GLN A 42 -4.28 2.41 -8.33
C GLN A 42 -4.71 1.13 -9.06
N TRP A 43 -5.95 1.15 -9.54
CA TRP A 43 -6.55 0.04 -10.26
C TRP A 43 -6.53 0.32 -11.75
N THR A 44 -6.01 -0.64 -12.52
CA THR A 44 -6.17 -0.66 -13.98
C THR A 44 -7.29 -1.63 -14.32
N HIS A 45 -8.30 -1.11 -15.02
CA HIS A 45 -9.40 -1.89 -15.57
C HIS A 45 -9.08 -2.27 -17.02
N TYR A 46 -9.09 -3.57 -17.31
CA TYR A 46 -8.87 -4.10 -18.64
C TYR A 46 -10.19 -4.25 -19.38
N THR A 47 -10.15 -4.25 -20.71
CA THR A 47 -11.32 -4.38 -21.59
C THR A 47 -12.09 -5.70 -21.42
N ASP A 48 -11.45 -6.68 -20.81
CA ASP A 48 -12.00 -8.01 -20.51
C ASP A 48 -12.82 -8.03 -19.19
N GLY A 49 -13.05 -6.87 -18.56
CA GLY A 49 -13.76 -6.74 -17.28
C GLY A 49 -12.91 -7.05 -16.05
N ARG A 50 -11.64 -7.43 -16.25
CA ARG A 50 -10.67 -7.67 -15.18
C ARG A 50 -10.12 -6.36 -14.62
N SER A 51 -9.75 -6.38 -13.35
CA SER A 51 -9.14 -5.24 -12.67
C SER A 51 -7.93 -5.71 -11.88
N ALA A 52 -6.81 -5.00 -12.01
CA ALA A 52 -5.61 -5.31 -11.24
C ALA A 52 -4.98 -4.06 -10.62
N VAL A 53 -4.37 -4.25 -9.44
CA VAL A 53 -3.57 -3.20 -8.80
C VAL A 53 -2.26 -3.08 -9.55
N THR A 54 -2.07 -1.93 -10.21
CA THR A 54 -0.86 -1.63 -11.00
C THR A 54 0.04 -0.60 -10.33
N GLY A 55 -0.43 0.02 -9.26
CA GLY A 55 0.34 1.02 -8.52
C GLY A 55 -0.33 1.41 -7.21
N TYR A 56 0.30 2.34 -6.50
CA TYR A 56 -0.22 2.90 -5.27
C TYR A 56 0.29 4.33 -5.06
N THR A 57 -0.40 5.06 -4.20
CA THR A 57 0.05 6.37 -3.71
C THR A 57 -0.11 6.40 -2.21
N ILE A 58 0.96 6.76 -1.51
CA ILE A 58 0.94 6.98 -0.07
C ILE A 58 0.39 8.38 0.17
N VAL A 59 -0.68 8.47 0.95
CA VAL A 59 -1.34 9.73 1.32
C VAL A 59 -1.24 9.91 2.83
N LYS A 60 -1.16 11.16 3.29
CA LYS A 60 -1.30 11.45 4.72
C LYS A 60 -2.75 11.22 5.12
N ARG A 61 -2.95 10.52 6.23
CA ARG A 61 -4.27 10.31 6.82
C ARG A 61 -4.74 11.68 7.31
N GLN A 62 -5.81 12.21 6.73
CA GLN A 62 -6.39 13.44 7.28
C GLN A 62 -6.93 13.08 8.67
N GLN A 63 -6.24 13.54 9.71
CA GLN A 63 -6.76 13.48 11.07
C GLN A 63 -8.04 14.31 11.10
N GLY A 64 -9.18 13.62 11.22
CA GLY A 64 -10.49 14.23 11.43
C GLY A 64 -10.68 14.65 12.87
#